data_AF-A0A9D3RTV1-F1
#
_entry.id   AF-A0A9D3RTV1-F1
#
_cell.length_a   1.000
_cell.length_b   1.000
_cell.length_c   1.000
_cell.angle_alpha   90.00
_cell.angle_beta   90.00
_cell.angle_gamma   90.00
#
_symmetry.space_group_name_H-M   'P 1'
#
loop_
_entity.id
_entity.type
_entity.pdbx_description
1 polymer ?
#
loop_
_entity_poly.entity_id
_entity_poly.type
_entity_poly.pdbx_seq_one_letter_code
_entity_poly.pdbx_strand_id
1 'polypeptide(L)'
;MGLEKLVELEFECPCNPKWNGTFSSAFFVIPAVMAFTLMLIIQGCRCGMRWPKSLSISSFVPAVVWLILLFLDGQYFACAMTDWKGRFVTVDRAAPQKWCEPTDESDITPQELMLRSQELFVVSQVR
;
A
#
# COMPACT_ATOMS: atom_id res chain seq x y z
N MET A 1 -22.39 -4.49 7.52
CA MET A 1 -22.34 -4.34 6.06
C MET A 1 -21.62 -3.10 5.54
N GLY A 2 -21.49 -2.00 6.30
CA GLY A 2 -20.70 -0.84 5.84
C GLY A 2 -19.18 -1.02 5.97
N LEU A 3 -18.71 -1.66 7.05
CA LEU A 3 -17.28 -1.84 7.33
C LEU A 3 -16.62 -2.85 6.39
N GLU A 4 -17.32 -3.93 6.02
CA GLU A 4 -16.82 -4.88 5.01
C GLU A 4 -16.59 -4.21 3.66
N LYS A 5 -17.43 -3.25 3.24
CA LYS A 5 -17.25 -2.50 1.98
C LYS A 5 -16.12 -1.46 2.01
N LEU A 6 -15.77 -0.96 3.19
CA LEU A 6 -14.61 -0.09 3.39
C LEU A 6 -13.30 -0.88 3.44
N VAL A 7 -13.35 -2.11 3.96
CA VAL A 7 -12.21 -3.06 3.95
C VAL A 7 -12.04 -3.71 2.58
N GLU A 8 -13.14 -3.96 1.85
CA GLU A 8 -13.19 -4.42 0.46
C GLU A 8 -12.98 -3.28 -0.56
N LEU A 9 -12.51 -2.10 -0.14
CA LEU A 9 -12.15 -1.08 -1.11
C LEU A 9 -10.92 -1.57 -1.87
N GLU A 10 -11.18 -2.27 -2.96
CA GLU A 10 -10.17 -2.97 -3.74
C GLU A 10 -9.25 -1.92 -4.36
N PHE A 11 -7.98 -1.96 -3.99
CA PHE A 11 -7.01 -1.01 -4.51
C PHE A 11 -6.83 -1.20 -6.02
N GLU A 12 -7.25 -0.20 -6.78
CA GLU A 12 -7.07 -0.15 -8.23
C GLU A 12 -6.00 0.91 -8.56
N CYS A 13 -4.91 0.47 -9.19
CA CYS A 13 -3.85 1.37 -9.61
C CYS A 13 -4.31 2.19 -10.83
N PRO A 14 -4.18 3.52 -10.84
CA PRO A 14 -4.60 4.35 -11.97
C PRO A 14 -3.70 4.21 -13.21
N CYS A 15 -2.63 3.41 -13.13
CA CYS A 15 -1.70 3.07 -14.21
C CYS A 15 -1.32 4.30 -15.08
N ASN A 16 -0.96 5.39 -14.41
CA ASN A 16 -0.49 6.64 -15.01
C ASN A 16 0.75 7.12 -14.24
N PRO A 17 1.93 7.23 -14.88
CA PRO A 17 3.20 7.45 -14.20
C PRO A 17 3.25 8.74 -13.36
N LYS A 18 2.48 9.76 -13.74
CA LYS A 18 2.41 11.02 -12.99
C LYS A 18 1.64 10.90 -11.67
N TRP A 19 0.76 9.90 -11.55
CA TRP A 19 -0.19 9.75 -10.43
C TRP A 19 -0.01 8.44 -9.65
N ASN A 20 0.62 7.43 -10.24
CA ASN A 20 0.87 6.12 -9.62
C ASN A 20 1.54 6.24 -8.25
N GLY A 21 2.66 6.96 -8.19
CA GLY A 21 3.38 7.17 -6.93
C GLY A 21 2.57 7.95 -5.90
N THR A 22 1.98 9.08 -6.29
CA THR A 22 1.21 9.92 -5.37
C THR A 22 -0.03 9.21 -4.83
N PHE A 23 -0.80 8.55 -5.71
CA PHE A 23 -2.01 7.84 -5.34
C PHE A 23 -1.71 6.64 -4.44
N SER A 24 -0.71 5.82 -4.80
CA SER A 24 -0.28 4.68 -3.97
C SER A 24 0.25 5.15 -2.61
N SER A 25 1.09 6.19 -2.56
CA SER A 25 1.66 6.71 -1.31
C SER A 25 0.60 7.25 -0.33
N ALA A 26 -0.53 7.75 -0.82
CA ALA A 26 -1.60 8.25 0.03
C ALA A 26 -2.20 7.14 0.92
N PHE A 27 -2.26 5.90 0.44
CA PHE A 27 -2.73 4.74 1.22
C PHE A 27 -1.74 4.35 2.34
N PHE A 28 -0.45 4.66 2.19
CA PHE A 28 0.52 4.51 3.28
C PHE A 28 0.40 5.62 4.32
N VAL A 29 0.30 6.87 3.87
CA VAL A 29 0.39 8.05 4.74
C VAL A 29 -0.90 8.31 5.50
N ILE A 30 -2.07 8.24 4.84
CA ILE A 30 -3.35 8.63 5.46
C ILE A 30 -3.67 7.75 6.68
N PRO A 31 -3.67 6.40 6.59
CA PRO A 31 -4.04 5.58 7.74
C PRO A 31 -2.97 5.59 8.83
N ALA A 32 -1.68 5.76 8.48
CA ALA A 32 -0.61 5.95 9.46
C ALA A 32 -0.80 7.23 10.29
N VAL A 33 -1.12 8.36 9.63
CA VAL A 33 -1.41 9.63 10.31
C VAL A 33 -2.69 9.53 11.13
N MET A 34 -3.74 8.88 10.61
CA MET A 34 -4.99 8.66 11.34
C MET A 34 -4.77 7.81 12.59
N ALA A 35 -4.04 6.70 12.49
CA ALA A 35 -3.74 5.84 13.64
C ALA A 35 -2.87 6.56 14.68
N PHE A 36 -1.87 7.32 14.24
CA PHE A 36 -1.01 8.10 15.12
C PHE A 36 -1.80 9.19 15.88
N THR A 37 -2.64 9.97 15.17
CA THR A 37 -3.48 11.01 15.79
C THR A 37 -4.50 10.43 16.76
N LEU A 38 -5.15 9.32 16.42
CA LEU A 38 -6.07 8.62 17.34
C LEU A 38 -5.36 8.15 18.60
N MET A 39 -4.16 7.58 18.48
CA MET A 39 -3.37 7.16 19.65
C MET A 39 -2.99 8.35 20.53
N LEU A 40 -2.60 9.49 19.94
CA LEU A 40 -2.33 10.71 20.72
C LEU A 40 -3.57 11.23 21.44
N ILE A 41 -4.75 11.20 20.81
CA ILE A 41 -6.01 11.60 21.45
C ILE A 41 -6.36 10.66 22.62
N ILE A 42 -6.25 9.34 22.42
CA ILE A 42 -6.51 8.33 23.45
C ILE A 42 -5.52 8.48 24.62
N GLN A 43 -4.25 8.73 24.32
CA GLN A 43 -3.22 8.98 25.33
C GLN A 43 -3.45 10.31 26.07
N GLY A 44 -3.88 11.37 25.37
CA GLY A 44 -4.24 12.67 25.95
C GLY A 44 -5.45 12.61 26.87
N CYS A 45 -6.44 11.77 26.56
CA CYS A 45 -7.58 11.48 27.46
C CYS A 45 -7.17 10.75 28.76
N ARG A 46 -5.95 10.20 28.86
CA ARG A 46 -5.42 9.55 30.07
C ARG A 46 -4.58 10.48 30.96
N CYS A 47 -4.45 11.77 30.61
CA CYS A 47 -3.62 12.75 31.34
C CYS A 47 -4.07 13.10 32.78
N GLY A 48 -5.06 12.40 33.35
CA GLY A 48 -5.43 12.53 34.77
C GLY A 48 -4.54 11.74 35.76
N MET A 49 -3.70 10.81 35.31
CA MET A 49 -2.81 10.04 36.18
C MET A 49 -1.34 10.15 35.72
N ARG A 50 -0.47 10.47 36.68
CA ARG A 50 0.99 10.62 36.64
C ARG A 50 1.71 9.87 35.50
N TRP A 51 2.51 10.59 34.73
CA TRP A 51 3.26 10.11 33.56
C TRP A 51 4.33 9.07 33.90
N PRO A 52 4.46 7.97 33.12
CA PRO A 52 5.74 7.36 32.83
C PRO A 52 6.17 7.75 31.40
N LYS A 53 7.47 7.94 31.19
CA LYS A 53 8.14 8.27 29.92
C LYS A 53 7.94 7.24 28.77
N SER A 54 7.01 6.30 28.92
CA SER A 54 6.68 5.19 28.00
C SER A 54 5.68 5.59 26.89
N LEU A 55 5.05 6.75 27.00
CA LEU A 55 4.04 7.24 26.05
C LEU A 55 4.57 7.49 24.62
N SER A 56 5.89 7.68 24.46
CA SER A 56 6.45 8.06 23.15
C SER A 56 6.64 6.90 22.18
N ILE A 57 6.81 5.65 22.62
CA ILE A 57 7.15 4.54 21.70
C ILE A 57 5.89 3.79 21.25
N SER A 58 4.93 3.58 22.16
CA SER A 58 3.71 2.84 21.89
C SER A 58 2.77 3.51 20.87
N SER A 59 2.83 4.85 20.75
CA SER A 59 2.02 5.60 19.78
C SER A 59 2.46 5.40 18.33
N PHE A 60 3.71 5.01 18.09
CA PHE A 60 4.22 4.74 16.74
C PHE A 60 4.02 3.29 16.30
N VAL A 61 3.81 2.36 17.24
CA VAL A 61 3.63 0.94 16.94
C VAL A 61 2.53 0.72 15.88
N PRO A 62 1.33 1.32 15.99
CA PRO A 62 0.28 1.13 14.97
C PRO A 62 0.67 1.67 13.59
N ALA A 63 1.35 2.81 13.54
CA ALA A 63 1.80 3.41 12.29
C ALA A 63 2.89 2.55 11.62
N VAL A 64 3.86 2.05 12.40
CA VAL A 64 4.93 1.18 11.89
C VAL A 64 4.37 -0.15 11.41
N VAL A 65 3.47 -0.79 12.18
CA VAL A 65 2.81 -2.03 11.78
C VAL A 65 2.00 -1.83 10.50
N TRP A 66 1.28 -0.71 10.36
CA TRP A 66 0.54 -0.38 9.15
C TRP A 66 1.45 -0.30 7.92
N LEU A 67 2.57 0.41 8.03
CA LEU A 67 3.54 0.52 6.94
C LEU A 67 4.12 -0.85 6.55
N ILE A 68 4.44 -1.70 7.53
CA ILE A 68 4.95 -3.06 7.28
C ILE A 68 3.90 -3.90 6.56
N LEU A 69 2.65 -3.90 7.02
CA LEU A 69 1.58 -4.69 6.41
C LEU A 69 1.31 -4.28 4.96
N LEU A 70 1.27 -2.97 4.66
CA LEU A 70 1.10 -2.50 3.28
C LEU A 70 2.32 -2.79 2.39
N PHE A 71 3.52 -2.75 2.97
CA PHE A 71 4.74 -3.11 2.25
C PHE A 71 4.74 -4.61 1.90
N LEU A 72 4.36 -5.47 2.85
CA LEU A 72 4.21 -6.91 2.66
C LEU A 72 3.06 -7.28 1.71
N ASP A 73 2.01 -6.46 1.60
CA ASP A 73 0.96 -6.66 0.60
C ASP A 73 1.50 -6.45 -0.84
N GLY A 74 2.55 -5.63 -1.00
CA GLY A 74 3.34 -5.50 -2.24
C GLY A 74 2.61 -4.83 -3.41
N GLN A 75 1.28 -4.86 -3.46
CA GLN A 75 0.42 -4.29 -4.51
C GLN A 75 0.60 -2.78 -4.63
N TYR A 76 0.69 -2.08 -3.49
CA TYR A 76 0.91 -0.64 -3.45
C TYR A 76 2.34 -0.28 -3.87
N PHE A 77 3.34 -1.06 -3.44
CA PHE A 77 4.74 -0.85 -3.82
C PHE A 77 4.95 -1.10 -5.31
N ALA A 78 4.37 -2.18 -5.86
CA ALA A 78 4.37 -2.46 -7.28
C ALA A 78 3.72 -1.32 -8.09
N CYS A 79 2.57 -0.80 -7.65
CA CYS A 79 1.92 0.35 -8.28
C CYS A 79 2.74 1.65 -8.13
N ALA A 80 3.48 1.84 -7.04
CA ALA A 80 4.33 3.02 -6.88
C ALA A 80 5.55 3.00 -7.80
N MET A 81 6.04 1.80 -8.15
CA MET A 81 7.22 1.59 -8.99
C MET A 81 6.88 1.43 -10.49
N THR A 82 5.60 1.36 -10.86
CA THR A 82 5.18 1.31 -12.26
C THR A 82 5.26 2.69 -12.92
N ASP A 83 6.24 2.85 -13.81
CA ASP A 83 6.48 4.09 -14.59
C ASP A 83 5.76 4.11 -15.95
N TRP A 84 4.93 3.11 -16.26
CA TRP A 84 4.24 3.01 -17.55
C TRP A 84 2.75 3.30 -17.45
N LYS A 85 2.18 3.80 -18.55
CA LYS A 85 0.73 3.92 -18.72
C LYS A 85 0.16 2.58 -19.13
N GLY A 86 -0.98 2.21 -18.54
CA GLY A 86 -1.59 0.94 -18.83
C GLY A 86 -3.03 0.83 -18.38
N ARG A 87 -3.59 -0.34 -18.62
CA ARG A 87 -4.91 -0.74 -18.13
C ARG A 87 -4.72 -1.67 -16.94
N PHE A 88 -5.44 -1.41 -15.86
CA PHE A 88 -5.45 -2.30 -14.71
C PHE A 88 -6.16 -3.60 -15.08
N VAL A 89 -5.47 -4.73 -14.95
CA VAL A 89 -6.01 -6.06 -15.27
C VAL A 89 -5.72 -7.04 -14.14
N THR A 90 -6.71 -7.88 -13.85
CA THR A 90 -6.58 -9.01 -12.93
C THR A 90 -6.38 -10.27 -13.77
N VAL A 91 -5.26 -10.96 -13.56
CA VAL A 91 -4.98 -12.24 -14.24
C VAL A 91 -5.14 -13.38 -13.24
N ASP A 92 -6.07 -14.29 -13.52
CA ASP A 92 -6.28 -15.50 -12.72
C ASP A 92 -5.26 -16.59 -13.12
N ARG A 93 -4.09 -16.58 -12.50
CA ARG A 93 -3.05 -17.62 -12.68
C ARG A 93 -2.60 -18.14 -11.31
N ALA A 94 -3.31 -19.12 -10.76
CA ALA A 94 -3.06 -19.81 -9.47
C ALA A 94 -3.04 -18.94 -8.19
N ALA A 95 -2.67 -17.66 -8.29
CA ALA A 95 -2.92 -16.57 -7.36
C ALA A 95 -3.38 -15.35 -8.19
N PRO A 96 -4.47 -14.65 -7.82
CA PRO A 96 -4.94 -13.49 -8.58
C PRO A 96 -3.87 -12.39 -8.58
N GLN A 97 -3.27 -12.12 -9.74
CA GLN A 97 -2.19 -11.14 -9.88
C GLN A 97 -2.71 -9.90 -10.60
N LYS A 98 -2.73 -8.78 -9.89
CA LYS A 98 -3.17 -7.46 -10.39
C LYS A 98 -1.96 -6.70 -10.92
N TRP A 99 -2.04 -6.23 -12.16
CA TRP A 99 -0.95 -5.46 -12.77
C TRP A 99 -1.45 -4.44 -13.81
N CYS A 100 -0.58 -3.49 -14.15
CA CYS A 100 -0.82 -2.51 -15.21
C CYS A 100 -0.33 -3.06 -16.56
N GLU A 101 -1.27 -3.50 -17.40
CA GLU A 101 -0.99 -3.94 -18.78
C GLU A 101 -0.69 -2.72 -19.66
N PRO A 102 0.49 -2.63 -20.29
CA PRO A 102 0.84 -1.49 -21.14
C PRO A 102 -0.12 -1.40 -22.34
N THR A 103 -0.60 -0.18 -22.61
CA THR A 103 -1.53 0.07 -23.74
C THR A 103 -0.82 0.64 -24.98
N ASP A 104 0.42 1.13 -24.81
CA ASP A 104 1.26 1.62 -25.90
C ASP A 104 2.19 0.51 -26.43
N GLU A 105 2.37 0.45 -27.76
CA GLU A 105 3.44 -0.32 -28.44
C GLU A 105 4.82 0.30 -28.12
N SER A 106 5.26 0.19 -26.87
CA SER A 106 6.68 0.38 -26.55
C SER A 106 7.47 -0.84 -27.01
N ASP A 107 8.74 -0.67 -27.44
CA ASP A 107 9.70 -1.72 -27.82
C ASP A 107 9.90 -2.86 -26.78
N ILE A 108 9.31 -2.73 -25.59
CA ILE A 108 9.38 -3.72 -24.52
C ILE A 108 8.25 -4.72 -24.68
N THR A 109 8.59 -6.01 -24.75
CA THR A 109 7.59 -7.06 -24.86
C THR A 109 6.72 -7.12 -23.59
N PRO A 110 5.39 -7.25 -23.69
CA PRO A 110 4.51 -7.34 -22.52
C PRO A 110 4.86 -8.53 -21.61
N GLN A 111 5.50 -9.56 -22.15
CA GLN A 111 6.00 -10.72 -21.40
C GLN A 111 7.15 -10.36 -20.44
N GLU A 112 8.10 -9.50 -20.85
CA GLU A 112 9.18 -9.03 -19.97
C GLU A 112 8.65 -8.16 -18.83
N LEU A 113 7.65 -7.31 -19.10
CA LEU A 113 6.98 -6.48 -18.09
C LEU A 113 6.17 -7.33 -17.10
N MET A 114 5.54 -8.42 -17.56
CA MET A 114 4.91 -9.39 -16.66
C MET A 114 5.95 -10.09 -15.77
N LEU A 115 7.09 -10.49 -16.32
CA LEU A 115 8.15 -11.17 -15.55
C LEU A 115 8.75 -10.23 -14.49
N ARG A 116 9.00 -8.96 -14.85
CA ARG A 116 9.48 -7.93 -13.93
C ARG A 116 8.48 -7.61 -12.80
N SER A 117 7.19 -7.57 -13.10
CA SER A 117 6.17 -7.38 -12.06
C SER A 117 6.10 -8.60 -11.12
N GLN A 118 6.19 -9.82 -11.64
CA GLN A 118 6.29 -11.04 -10.82
C GLN A 118 7.52 -11.03 -9.90
N GLU A 119 8.69 -10.62 -10.39
CA GLU A 119 9.88 -10.49 -9.56
C GLU A 119 9.69 -9.48 -8.42
N LEU A 120 9.07 -8.32 -8.70
CA LEU A 120 8.77 -7.32 -7.67
C LEU A 120 7.83 -7.86 -6.58
N PHE A 121 6.81 -8.63 -6.99
CA PHE A 121 5.92 -9.30 -6.04
C PHE A 121 6.69 -10.33 -5.20
N VAL A 122 7.49 -11.20 -5.80
CA VAL A 122 8.26 -12.21 -5.05
C VAL A 122 9.27 -11.57 -4.09
N VAL A 123 9.97 -10.52 -4.52
CA VAL A 123 10.91 -9.78 -3.66
C VAL A 123 10.20 -9.15 -2.46
N SER A 124 8.96 -8.67 -2.63
CA SER A 124 8.17 -8.14 -1.52
C SER A 124 7.70 -9.22 -0.52
N GLN A 125 7.51 -10.47 -0.98
CA GLN A 125 7.04 -11.59 -0.16
C GLN A 125 8.18 -12.37 0.50
N VAL A 126 9.43 -12.22 0.03
CA VAL A 126 10.62 -12.89 0.56
C VAL A 126 11.50 -11.89 1.31
N ARG A 127 10.97 -11.29 2.39
CA ARG A 127 11.76 -10.91 3.58
C ARG A 127 10.90 -10.63 4.80
#